data_AF-A0A151U138-F1
#
_entry.id   AF-A0A151U138-F1
#
_cell.length_a   1.000
_cell.length_b   1.000
_cell.length_c   1.000
_cell.angle_alpha   90.00
_cell.angle_beta   90.00
_cell.angle_gamma   90.00
#
_symmetry.space_group_name_H-M   'P 1'
#
loop_
_entity.id
_entity.type
_entity.pdbx_description
1 polymer ?
#
loop_
_entity_poly.entity_id
_entity_poly.type
_entity_poly.pdbx_seq_one_letter_code
_entity_poly.pdbx_strand_id
1 'polypeptide(L)'
;MYECKPVSTPLVMNEKLQKVDGAPEADASQYRSLVGSLLYLTATQPDIMFATSLLSRFMQKPSQIHYGTGKRILRYLQGYRD
;
A
#
# COMPACT_ATOMS: atom_id res chain seq x y z
N MET A 1 -11.70 -5.50 -14.34
CA MET A 1 -10.53 -4.83 -13.74
C MET A 1 -9.41 -4.78 -14.78
N TYR A 2 -9.61 -4.02 -15.85
CA TYR A 2 -8.59 -3.81 -16.90
C TYR A 2 -8.36 -2.30 -16.95
N GLU A 3 -7.10 -1.88 -17.10
CA GLU A 3 -6.61 -0.49 -17.08
C GLU A 3 -6.32 0.13 -15.70
N CYS A 4 -5.41 -0.48 -14.93
CA CYS A 4 -4.66 0.27 -13.93
C CYS A 4 -3.30 0.67 -14.52
N LYS A 5 -3.02 1.98 -14.58
CA LYS A 5 -1.72 2.48 -15.07
C LYS A 5 -0.60 1.95 -14.17
N PRO A 6 0.40 1.25 -14.73
CA PRO A 6 1.51 0.72 -13.96
C PRO A 6 2.31 1.88 -13.36
N VAL A 7 2.74 1.72 -12.12
CA VAL A 7 3.58 2.69 -11.41
C VAL A 7 4.97 2.10 -11.34
N SER A 8 6.01 2.89 -11.59
CA SER A 8 7.41 2.40 -11.58
C SER A 8 8.03 2.30 -10.19
N THR A 9 7.40 2.89 -9.16
CA THR A 9 7.89 2.84 -7.77
C THR A 9 6.80 2.41 -6.79
N PRO A 10 7.11 1.50 -5.84
CA PRO A 10 6.13 1.02 -4.86
C PRO A 10 5.74 2.08 -3.84
N LEU A 11 6.65 3.03 -3.56
CA LEU A 11 6.43 4.21 -2.72
C LEU A 11 6.81 5.48 -3.48
N VAL A 12 6.18 6.61 -3.16
CA VAL A 12 6.69 7.91 -3.57
C VAL A 12 7.94 8.21 -2.75
N MET A 13 9.07 8.48 -3.40
CA MET A 13 10.23 9.06 -2.72
C MET A 13 9.78 10.36 -2.05
N ASN A 14 9.82 10.42 -0.72
CA ASN A 14 9.36 11.50 0.17
C ASN A 14 7.89 11.48 0.64
N GLU A 15 7.12 10.40 0.45
CA GLU A 15 5.84 10.25 1.17
C GLU A 15 6.12 10.03 2.67
N LYS A 16 6.09 11.11 3.46
CA LYS A 16 6.04 11.02 4.92
C LYS A 16 4.65 10.55 5.32
N LEU A 17 4.44 9.23 5.38
CA LEU A 17 3.25 8.68 6.01
C LEU A 17 3.22 9.09 7.48
N GLN A 18 2.23 9.91 7.85
CA GLN A 18 2.08 10.44 9.19
C GLN A 18 0.94 9.70 9.90
N LYS A 19 1.11 9.47 11.20
CA LYS A 19 0.08 8.84 12.04
C LYS A 19 -1.17 9.71 12.19
N VAL A 20 -1.01 11.02 12.04
CA VAL A 20 -2.08 12.01 12.04
C VAL A 20 -1.82 12.93 10.86
N ASP A 21 -2.48 12.62 9.76
CA ASP A 21 -2.33 13.24 8.46
C ASP A 21 -3.53 14.13 8.10
N GLY A 22 -4.50 14.27 9.02
CA GLY A 22 -5.71 15.08 8.84
C GLY A 22 -6.70 14.51 7.83
N ALA A 23 -6.34 13.41 7.16
CA ALA A 23 -7.19 12.70 6.21
C ALA A 23 -8.28 11.90 6.94
N PRO A 24 -9.45 11.71 6.31
CA PRO A 24 -10.51 10.87 6.88
C PRO A 24 -10.02 9.44 7.08
N GLU A 25 -10.59 8.78 8.09
CA GLU A 25 -10.29 7.39 8.41
C GLU A 25 -10.72 6.48 7.25
N ALA A 26 -9.91 5.46 6.96
CA ALA A 26 -10.25 4.42 6.00
C ALA A 26 -10.94 3.24 6.70
N ASP A 27 -11.63 2.42 5.92
CA ASP A 27 -12.18 1.16 6.45
C ASP A 27 -11.02 0.25 6.92
N ALA A 28 -10.96 0.05 8.23
CA ALA A 28 -9.89 -0.72 8.87
C ALA A 28 -9.90 -2.20 8.44
N SER A 29 -11.06 -2.77 8.13
CA SER A 29 -11.17 -4.15 7.67
C SER A 29 -10.54 -4.32 6.28
N GLN A 30 -10.92 -3.44 5.36
CA GLN A 30 -10.36 -3.43 4.00
C GLN A 30 -8.86 -3.14 4.00
N TYR A 31 -8.42 -2.20 4.84
CA TYR A 31 -7.00 -1.88 5.00
C TYR A 31 -6.19 -3.07 5.52
N ARG A 32 -6.68 -3.77 6.55
CA ARG A 32 -5.98 -4.96 7.10
C ARG A 32 -5.91 -6.09 6.08
N SER A 33 -7.00 -6.33 5.35
CA SER A 33 -7.02 -7.32 4.25
C SER A 33 -5.98 -6.97 3.18
N LEU A 34 -5.95 -5.71 2.74
CA LEU A 34 -4.98 -5.21 1.77
C LEU A 34 -3.53 -5.42 2.24
N VAL A 35 -3.20 -5.00 3.47
CA VAL A 35 -1.84 -5.13 3.99
C VAL A 35 -1.47 -6.61 4.19
N GLY A 36 -2.42 -7.47 4.59
CA GLY A 36 -2.21 -8.91 4.67
C GLY A 36 -1.87 -9.54 3.32
N SER A 37 -2.60 -9.19 2.27
CA SER A 37 -2.30 -9.65 0.90
C SER A 37 -0.94 -9.14 0.43
N LEU A 38 -0.62 -7.87 0.70
CA LEU A 38 0.69 -7.30 0.36
C LEU A 38 1.83 -8.02 1.12
N LEU A 39 1.64 -8.36 2.40
CA LEU A 39 2.62 -9.11 3.19
C LEU A 39 2.88 -10.48 2.59
N TYR A 40 1.83 -11.18 2.16
CA TYR A 40 1.98 -12.46 1.47
C TYR A 40 2.81 -12.32 0.18
N LEU A 41 2.56 -11.26 -0.60
CA LEU A 41 3.29 -11.00 -1.85
C LEU A 41 4.75 -10.61 -1.64
N THR A 42 5.15 -10.13 -0.46
CA THR A 42 6.57 -9.83 -0.18
C THR A 42 7.48 -11.06 -0.29
N ALA A 43 6.93 -12.27 -0.15
CA ALA A 43 7.69 -13.51 -0.30
C ALA A 43 8.17 -13.74 -1.73
N THR A 44 7.37 -13.33 -2.73
CA THR A 44 7.72 -13.48 -4.16
C THR A 44 8.23 -12.18 -4.78
N GLN A 45 7.91 -11.03 -4.18
CA GLN A 45 8.32 -9.70 -4.62
C GLN A 45 8.88 -8.90 -3.43
N PRO A 46 10.17 -9.07 -3.11
CA PRO A 46 10.78 -8.40 -1.95
C PRO A 46 10.95 -6.89 -2.15
N ASP A 47 10.81 -6.39 -3.39
CA ASP A 47 10.83 -4.98 -3.76
C ASP A 47 9.75 -4.14 -3.06
N ILE A 48 8.61 -4.73 -2.70
CA ILE A 48 7.53 -4.08 -1.96
C ILE A 48 7.63 -4.26 -0.43
N MET A 49 8.59 -5.04 0.07
CA MET A 49 8.66 -5.42 1.48
C MET A 49 8.72 -4.21 2.42
N PHE A 50 9.52 -3.21 2.08
CA PHE A 50 9.65 -1.99 2.87
C PHE A 50 8.33 -1.20 2.92
N ALA A 51 7.67 -1.05 1.77
CA ALA A 51 6.41 -0.32 1.66
C ALA A 51 5.30 -0.98 2.47
N THR A 52 5.17 -2.30 2.35
CA THR A 52 4.19 -3.09 3.09
C THR A 52 4.45 -3.05 4.61
N SER A 53 5.70 -3.16 5.02
CA SER A 53 6.09 -3.08 6.44
C SER A 53 5.85 -1.69 7.04
N LEU A 54 5.90 -0.64 6.23
CA LEU A 54 5.55 0.71 6.66
C LEU A 54 4.02 0.84 6.87
N LEU A 55 3.23 0.30 5.94
CA LEU A 55 1.76 0.31 6.02
C LEU A 55 1.21 -0.50 7.19
N SER A 56 1.86 -1.60 7.58
CA SER A 56 1.42 -2.42 8.72
C SER A 56 1.40 -1.64 10.04
N ARG A 57 2.21 -0.59 10.18
CA ARG A 57 2.26 0.28 11.36
C ARG A 57 0.97 1.07 11.59
N PHE A 58 0.15 1.24 10.55
CA PHE A 58 -1.08 2.04 10.57
C PHE A 58 -2.38 1.20 10.62
N MET A 59 -2.29 -0.11 10.90
CA MET A 59 -3.45 -1.03 10.94
C MET A 59 -4.50 -0.73 12.03
N GLN A 60 -4.11 0.02 13.07
CA GLN A 60 -4.99 0.39 14.17
C GLN A 60 -5.96 1.50 13.79
N LYS A 61 -5.47 2.51 13.05
CA LYS A 61 -6.22 3.68 12.58
C LYS A 61 -5.69 4.10 11.21
N PRO A 62 -6.11 3.41 10.13
CA PRO A 62 -5.66 3.76 8.79
C PRO A 62 -6.39 5.00 8.29
N SER A 63 -5.69 5.82 7.51
CA SER A 63 -6.28 6.96 6.82
C SER A 63 -6.50 6.64 5.35
N GLN A 64 -7.29 7.46 4.65
CA GLN A 64 -7.44 7.35 3.20
C GLN A 64 -6.10 7.51 2.45
N ILE A 65 -5.13 8.24 3.00
CA ILE A 65 -3.79 8.36 2.43
C ILE A 65 -3.06 7.01 2.55
N HIS A 66 -3.05 6.40 3.75
CA HIS A 66 -2.48 5.07 3.95
C HIS A 66 -3.09 4.03 2.99
N TYR A 67 -4.42 4.03 2.85
CA TYR A 67 -5.13 3.14 1.93
C TYR A 67 -4.79 3.44 0.46
N GLY A 68 -4.64 4.71 0.10
CA GLY A 68 -4.18 5.16 -1.22
C GLY A 68 -2.80 4.63 -1.57
N THR A 69 -1.85 4.69 -0.63
CA THR A 69 -0.50 4.14 -0.80
C THR A 69 -0.53 2.62 -0.98
N GLY A 70 -1.34 1.89 -0.20
CA GLY A 70 -1.52 0.45 -0.41
C GLY A 70 -2.06 0.10 -1.80
N LYS A 71 -3.04 0.86 -2.31
CA LYS A 71 -3.54 0.72 -3.68
C LYS A 71 -2.49 1.04 -4.74
N ARG A 72 -1.55 1.96 -4.45
CA ARG A 72 -0.42 2.26 -5.35
C ARG A 72 0.52 1.07 -5.48
N ILE A 73 0.82 0.39 -4.37
CA ILE A 73 1.65 -0.82 -4.38
C ILE A 73 0.99 -1.89 -5.25
N LEU A 74 -0.33 -2.09 -5.14
CA LEU A 74 -1.05 -3.03 -6.03
C LEU A 74 -0.91 -2.68 -7.52
N ARG A 75 -0.95 -1.39 -7.88
CA ARG A 75 -0.74 -0.95 -9.27
C ARG A 75 0.70 -1.16 -9.75
N TYR A 76 1.68 -1.00 -8.85
CA TYR A 76 3.08 -1.31 -9.14
C TYR A 76 3.24 -2.81 -9.43
N LEU A 77 2.66 -3.68 -8.58
CA LEU A 77 2.68 -5.14 -8.76
C LEU A 77 2.00 -5.59 -10.07
N GLN A 78 0.93 -4.91 -10.47
CA GLN A 78 0.25 -5.22 -11.74
C GLN A 78 1.14 -4.93 -12.95
N GLY A 79 1.97 -3.89 -12.90
CA GLY A 79 2.95 -3.59 -13.96
C GLY A 79 4.18 -4.49 -13.98
N TYR A 80 4.39 -5.31 -12.95
CA TYR A 80 5.49 -6.28 -12.91
C TYR A 80 5.10 -7.63 -13.52
N ARG A 81 3.80 -7.91 -13.69
CA ARG A 81 3.27 -9.21 -14.11
C ARG A 81 3.15 -9.40 -15.64
N ASP A 82 3.85 -8.59 -16.42
CA ASP A 82 3.97 -8.76 -17.89
C ASP A 82 4.91 -9.91 -18.27
#